data_AF-A0A845UVS8-F1
#
_entry.id   AF-A0A845UVS8-F1
#
_cell.length_a   1.000
_cell.length_b   1.000
_cell.length_c   1.000
_cell.angle_alpha   90.00
_cell.angle_beta   90.00
_cell.angle_gamma   90.00
#
_symmetry.space_group_name_H-M   'P 1'
#
loop_
_entity.id
_entity.type
_entity.pdbx_description
1 polymer ?
#
loop_
_entity_poly.entity_id
_entity_poly.type
_entity_poly.pdbx_seq_one_letter_code
_entity_poly.pdbx_strand_id
1 'polypeptide(L)'
;MLEHLLPANVIAVIGDYLDAGGPVVVALLASTFLMWLLISERLVYFLFSARRLLKSQEQRWDGLEDHGSWQAHAFRERLISEVRVENERFLGPIKALIVITPLLGLLGTVTGMIEVFQVIVDTGSSNARLMASGISKATIPTMTGLAVSLTGVFSINFLERRNTRSVADLSENLTVEAGLGYGSKRRLTDSDQEAADVNITPLLDIVFILLIFFIVTATFLDEIGIGLTSPNPDPPEELTRPPPTLVLAVRSDGFVMVDDVRMVDPRSVTPIVEAFRAEKPEGVVLLNAAPDAPVETTVLVLDQARLAGVDPALAIQRGQ
;
A
#
# COMPACT_ATOMS: atom_id res chain seq x y z
N MET A 1 -16.98 3.53 14.08
CA MET A 1 -16.29 2.25 14.33
C MET A 1 -17.25 1.05 14.43
N LEU A 2 -18.52 1.22 14.79
CA LEU A 2 -19.55 0.15 14.80
C LEU A 2 -20.34 -0.01 13.48
N GLU A 3 -20.18 0.89 12.50
CA GLU A 3 -20.89 0.84 11.20
C GLU A 3 -20.28 -0.17 10.20
N HIS A 4 -19.05 -0.63 10.41
CA HIS A 4 -18.42 -1.64 9.54
C HIS A 4 -18.91 -3.07 9.76
N LEU A 5 -19.80 -3.31 10.73
CA LEU A 5 -20.37 -4.63 11.05
C LEU A 5 -21.71 -4.93 10.35
N LEU A 6 -22.23 -3.99 9.55
CA LEU A 6 -23.42 -4.25 8.72
C LEU A 6 -23.05 -5.20 7.57
N PRO A 7 -23.83 -6.27 7.30
CA PRO A 7 -23.53 -7.27 6.27
C PRO A 7 -23.38 -6.67 4.86
N ALA A 8 -24.04 -5.53 4.58
CA ALA A 8 -23.89 -4.81 3.32
C ALA A 8 -22.49 -4.22 3.11
N ASN A 9 -21.84 -3.75 4.19
CA ASN A 9 -20.50 -3.16 4.13
C ASN A 9 -19.43 -4.25 3.98
N VAL A 10 -19.66 -5.43 4.54
CA VAL A 10 -18.74 -6.57 4.39
C VAL A 10 -18.66 -7.02 2.94
N ILE A 11 -19.78 -7.06 2.22
CA ILE A 11 -19.80 -7.44 0.79
C ILE A 11 -19.10 -6.39 -0.06
N ALA A 12 -19.30 -5.10 0.22
CA ALA A 12 -18.62 -4.01 -0.48
C ALA A 12 -17.10 -4.04 -0.24
N VAL A 13 -16.66 -4.23 1.01
CA VAL A 13 -15.25 -4.35 1.37
C VAL A 13 -14.61 -5.57 0.70
N ILE A 14 -15.32 -6.71 0.62
CA ILE A 14 -14.83 -7.90 -0.09
C ILE A 14 -14.77 -7.65 -1.60
N GLY A 15 -15.73 -6.93 -2.17
CA GLY A 15 -15.71 -6.53 -3.58
C GLY A 15 -14.50 -5.67 -3.92
N ASP A 16 -14.26 -4.62 -3.15
CA ASP A 16 -13.08 -3.75 -3.28
C ASP A 16 -11.76 -4.52 -3.11
N TYR A 17 -11.78 -5.58 -2.29
CA TYR A 17 -10.63 -6.46 -2.05
C TYR A 17 -10.36 -7.42 -3.21
N LEU A 18 -11.42 -7.97 -3.80
CA LEU A 18 -11.37 -8.84 -4.97
C LEU A 18 -10.90 -8.08 -6.22
N ASP A 19 -11.37 -6.83 -6.36
CA ASP A 19 -10.96 -5.94 -7.44
C ASP A 19 -9.50 -5.48 -7.31
N ALA A 20 -8.90 -5.57 -6.11
CA ALA A 20 -7.55 -5.10 -5.84
C ALA A 20 -6.43 -6.13 -6.01
N GLY A 21 -6.72 -7.44 -6.07
CA GLY A 21 -5.68 -8.47 -6.17
C GLY A 21 -6.08 -9.72 -6.96
N GLY A 22 -7.16 -9.61 -7.75
CA GLY A 22 -7.51 -10.57 -8.78
C GLY A 22 -7.69 -12.02 -8.29
N PRO A 23 -7.36 -13.02 -9.13
CA PRO A 23 -7.54 -14.44 -8.80
C PRO A 23 -6.79 -14.91 -7.56
N VAL A 24 -5.68 -14.24 -7.20
CA VAL A 24 -4.84 -14.61 -6.06
C VAL A 24 -5.55 -14.33 -4.75
N VAL A 25 -6.25 -13.21 -4.65
CA VAL A 25 -7.05 -12.87 -3.46
C VAL A 25 -8.18 -13.88 -3.24
N VAL A 26 -8.82 -14.34 -4.32
CA VAL A 26 -9.82 -15.42 -4.23
C VAL A 26 -9.21 -16.69 -3.67
N ALA A 27 -8.03 -17.09 -4.16
CA ALA A 27 -7.32 -18.25 -3.65
C ALA A 27 -6.94 -18.09 -2.17
N LEU A 28 -6.51 -16.90 -1.75
CA LEU A 28 -6.19 -16.56 -0.36
C LEU A 28 -7.43 -16.65 0.55
N LEU A 29 -8.57 -16.14 0.10
CA LEU A 29 -9.83 -16.22 0.85
C LEU A 29 -10.31 -17.68 0.95
N ALA A 30 -10.22 -18.44 -0.14
CA ALA A 30 -10.57 -19.85 -0.15
C ALA A 30 -9.65 -20.67 0.77
N SER A 31 -8.34 -20.43 0.75
CA SER A 31 -7.39 -21.11 1.64
C SER A 31 -7.64 -20.76 3.10
N THR A 32 -7.90 -19.50 3.40
CA THR A 32 -8.24 -19.00 4.74
C THR A 32 -9.51 -19.66 5.26
N PHE A 33 -10.58 -19.65 4.46
CA PHE A 33 -11.85 -20.26 4.82
C PHE A 33 -11.71 -21.77 5.06
N LEU A 34 -11.03 -22.47 4.15
CA LEU A 34 -10.78 -23.91 4.29
C LEU A 34 -9.96 -24.23 5.54
N MET A 35 -8.93 -23.43 5.84
CA MET A 35 -8.10 -23.60 7.03
C MET A 35 -8.92 -23.43 8.30
N TRP A 36 -9.71 -22.36 8.41
CA TRP A 36 -10.57 -22.12 9.55
C TRP A 36 -11.68 -23.17 9.70
N LEU A 37 -12.23 -23.66 8.59
CA LEU A 37 -13.19 -24.76 8.59
C LEU A 37 -12.58 -26.03 9.20
N LEU A 38 -11.37 -26.42 8.78
CA LEU A 38 -10.67 -27.57 9.34
C LEU A 38 -10.31 -27.36 10.83
N ILE A 39 -9.84 -26.18 11.21
CA ILE A 39 -9.56 -25.84 12.61
C ILE A 39 -10.83 -25.95 13.45
N SER A 40 -11.96 -25.43 12.97
CA SER A 40 -13.23 -25.47 13.68
C SER A 40 -13.77 -26.90 13.83
N GLU A 41 -13.68 -27.72 12.78
CA GLU A 41 -14.04 -29.15 12.83
C GLU A 41 -13.23 -29.87 13.91
N ARG A 42 -11.91 -29.63 13.94
CA ARG A 42 -11.03 -30.21 14.96
C ARG A 42 -11.34 -29.73 16.37
N LEU A 43 -11.64 -28.45 16.55
CA LEU A 43 -12.05 -27.92 17.86
C LEU A 43 -13.34 -28.59 18.36
N VAL A 44 -14.32 -28.77 17.49
CA VAL A 44 -15.58 -29.47 17.81
C VAL A 44 -15.31 -30.94 18.13
N TYR A 45 -14.47 -31.63 17.36
CA TYR A 45 -14.06 -33.00 17.64
C TYR A 45 -13.48 -33.13 19.05
N PHE A 46 -12.56 -32.25 19.45
CA PHE A 46 -11.93 -32.28 20.77
C PHE A 46 -12.86 -31.90 21.94
N LEU A 47 -13.97 -31.20 21.65
CA LEU A 47 -14.98 -30.85 22.65
C LEU A 47 -15.98 -31.98 22.88
N PHE A 48 -16.39 -32.69 21.82
CA PHE A 48 -17.47 -33.69 21.90
C PHE A 48 -16.98 -35.12 21.62
N SER A 49 -16.37 -35.37 20.47
CA SER A 49 -16.05 -36.71 19.97
C SER A 49 -14.86 -37.36 20.66
N ALA A 50 -13.80 -36.60 20.97
CA ALA A 50 -12.59 -37.12 21.60
C ALA A 50 -12.87 -37.76 22.97
N ARG A 51 -13.73 -37.13 23.78
CA ARG A 51 -14.15 -37.68 25.07
C ARG A 51 -14.89 -39.00 24.94
N ARG A 52 -15.71 -39.14 23.89
CA ARG A 52 -16.43 -40.39 23.59
C ARG A 52 -15.47 -41.48 23.15
N LEU A 53 -14.47 -41.14 22.32
CA LEU A 53 -13.45 -42.07 21.85
C LEU A 53 -12.62 -42.60 23.02
N LEU A 54 -12.09 -41.72 23.88
CA LEU A 54 -11.31 -42.11 25.06
C LEU A 54 -12.06 -43.11 25.94
N LYS A 55 -13.31 -42.80 26.31
CA LYS A 55 -14.16 -43.71 27.10
C LYS A 55 -14.39 -45.06 26.42
N SER A 56 -14.55 -45.07 25.10
CA SER A 56 -14.73 -46.33 24.37
C SER A 56 -13.48 -47.21 24.39
N GLN A 57 -12.29 -46.60 24.40
CA GLN A 57 -11.02 -47.34 24.47
C GLN A 57 -10.74 -47.84 25.89
N GLU A 58 -11.06 -47.05 26.92
CA GLU A 58 -11.04 -47.49 28.33
C GLU A 58 -11.96 -48.70 28.53
N GLN A 59 -13.19 -48.65 28.03
CA GLN A 59 -14.12 -49.79 28.11
C GLN A 59 -13.60 -51.05 27.41
N ARG A 60 -12.90 -50.89 26.28
CA ARG A 60 -12.27 -52.02 25.56
C ARG A 60 -11.10 -52.61 26.35
N TRP A 61 -10.38 -51.80 27.12
CA TRP A 61 -9.31 -52.24 28.00
C TRP A 61 -9.83 -52.95 29.25
N ASP A 62 -10.86 -52.41 29.88
CA ASP A 62 -11.48 -52.98 31.08
C ASP A 62 -12.16 -54.33 30.79
N GLY A 63 -12.56 -54.57 29.55
CA GLY A 63 -13.12 -55.85 29.10
C GLY A 63 -12.10 -57.00 28.98
N LEU A 64 -10.79 -56.72 29.14
CA LEU A 64 -9.76 -57.75 29.12
C LEU A 64 -9.62 -58.39 30.51
N GLU A 65 -9.61 -59.72 30.60
CA GLU A 65 -9.48 -60.44 31.89
C GLU A 65 -8.06 -60.41 32.46
N ASP A 66 -7.05 -60.33 31.59
CA ASP A 66 -5.62 -60.36 31.96
C ASP A 66 -4.89 -59.13 31.40
N HIS A 67 -4.47 -58.24 32.31
CA HIS A 67 -3.72 -57.03 31.99
C HIS A 67 -2.21 -57.18 32.09
N GLY A 68 -1.70 -58.35 32.49
CA GLY A 68 -0.27 -58.60 32.72
C GLY A 68 0.46 -59.26 31.55
N SER A 69 -0.25 -59.83 30.58
CA SER A 69 0.37 -60.55 29.45
C SER A 69 1.04 -59.62 28.42
N TRP A 70 1.99 -60.17 27.66
CA TRP A 70 2.58 -59.48 26.49
C TRP A 70 1.51 -59.05 25.46
N GLN A 71 0.45 -59.85 25.31
CA GLN A 71 -0.66 -59.55 24.42
C GLN A 71 -1.46 -58.33 24.90
N ALA A 72 -1.66 -58.18 26.22
CA ALA A 72 -2.29 -57.01 26.81
C ALA A 72 -1.46 -55.74 26.54
N HIS A 73 -0.14 -55.80 26.68
CA HIS A 73 0.73 -54.67 26.32
C HIS A 73 0.61 -54.29 24.83
N ALA A 74 0.63 -55.27 23.92
CA ALA A 74 0.46 -55.00 22.49
C ALA A 74 -0.93 -54.42 22.17
N PHE A 75 -1.97 -54.87 22.88
CA PHE A 75 -3.32 -54.33 22.76
C PHE A 75 -3.40 -52.88 23.25
N ARG A 76 -2.79 -52.57 24.40
CA ARG A 76 -2.69 -51.21 24.94
C ARG A 76 -2.07 -50.23 23.94
N GLU A 77 -0.90 -50.59 23.39
CA GLU A 77 -0.20 -49.77 22.39
C GLU A 77 -1.08 -49.53 21.14
N ARG A 78 -1.84 -50.55 20.72
CA ARG A 78 -2.82 -50.39 19.65
C ARG A 78 -3.92 -49.39 19.99
N LEU A 79 -4.52 -49.46 21.19
CA LEU A 79 -5.59 -48.51 21.60
C LEU A 79 -5.08 -47.07 21.63
N ILE A 80 -3.87 -46.87 22.18
CA ILE A 80 -3.21 -45.56 22.22
C ILE A 80 -2.94 -45.04 20.81
N SER A 81 -2.44 -45.90 19.92
CA SER A 81 -2.17 -45.56 18.53
C SER A 81 -3.46 -45.21 17.76
N GLU A 82 -4.56 -45.95 17.96
CA GLU A 82 -5.87 -45.64 17.36
C GLU A 82 -6.34 -44.22 17.75
N VAL A 83 -6.18 -43.83 19.02
CA VAL A 83 -6.52 -42.47 19.48
C VAL A 83 -5.58 -41.43 18.90
N ARG A 84 -4.27 -41.70 18.85
CA ARG A 84 -3.28 -40.79 18.25
C ARG A 84 -3.63 -40.51 16.79
N VAL A 85 -3.87 -41.55 15.99
CA VAL A 85 -4.19 -41.42 14.57
C VAL A 85 -5.46 -40.60 14.34
N GLU A 86 -6.53 -40.86 15.11
CA GLU A 86 -7.78 -40.10 14.96
C GLU A 86 -7.64 -38.64 15.45
N ASN A 87 -6.81 -38.41 16.47
CA ASN A 87 -6.53 -37.07 16.97
C ASN A 87 -5.64 -36.24 16.02
N GLU A 88 -4.77 -36.90 15.27
CA GLU A 88 -3.88 -36.26 14.29
C GLU A 88 -4.53 -36.06 12.92
N ARG A 89 -5.72 -36.63 12.72
CA ARG A 89 -6.52 -36.45 11.50
C ARG A 89 -6.73 -34.95 11.24
N PHE A 90 -6.47 -34.53 10.01
CA PHE A 90 -6.50 -33.13 9.52
C PHE A 90 -5.41 -32.17 10.05
N LEU A 91 -4.56 -32.54 11.03
CA LEU A 91 -3.47 -31.66 11.47
C LEU A 91 -2.46 -31.39 10.35
N GLY A 92 -2.15 -32.38 9.52
CA GLY A 92 -1.26 -32.22 8.35
C GLY A 92 -1.77 -31.19 7.33
N PRO A 93 -3.01 -31.33 6.81
CA PRO A 93 -3.63 -30.33 5.94
C PRO A 93 -3.68 -28.92 6.53
N ILE A 94 -3.97 -28.78 7.83
CA ILE A 94 -3.96 -27.48 8.52
C ILE A 94 -2.57 -26.86 8.47
N LYS A 95 -1.51 -27.62 8.81
CA LYS A 95 -0.11 -27.17 8.73
C LYS A 95 0.26 -26.74 7.31
N ALA A 96 -0.17 -27.48 6.30
CA ALA A 96 0.07 -27.12 4.90
C ALA A 96 -0.61 -25.79 4.55
N LEU A 97 -1.87 -25.58 4.94
CA LEU A 97 -2.59 -24.33 4.68
C LEU A 97 -1.97 -23.13 5.40
N ILE A 98 -1.46 -23.31 6.62
CA ILE A 98 -0.73 -22.28 7.35
C ILE A 98 0.49 -21.80 6.55
N VAL A 99 1.24 -22.72 5.92
CA VAL A 99 2.41 -22.38 5.10
C VAL A 99 2.03 -21.77 3.76
N ILE A 100 0.97 -22.26 3.11
CA ILE A 100 0.53 -21.77 1.79
C ILE A 100 -0.04 -20.34 1.88
N THR A 101 -0.72 -19.99 2.97
CA THR A 101 -1.46 -18.73 3.09
C THR A 101 -0.55 -17.47 2.98
N PRO A 102 0.61 -17.37 3.66
CA PRO A 102 1.56 -16.27 3.44
C PRO A 102 2.14 -16.22 2.04
N LEU A 103 2.38 -17.38 1.41
CA LEU A 103 2.92 -17.46 0.06
C LEU A 103 1.92 -16.93 -0.97
N LEU A 104 0.62 -17.20 -0.78
CA LEU A 104 -0.45 -16.58 -1.56
C LEU A 104 -0.51 -15.05 -1.33
N GLY A 105 -0.27 -14.59 -0.11
CA GLY A 105 -0.17 -13.17 0.20
C GLY A 105 0.97 -12.48 -0.55
N LEU A 106 2.15 -13.11 -0.61
CA LEU A 106 3.31 -12.63 -1.37
C LEU A 106 3.04 -12.66 -2.89
N LEU A 107 2.36 -13.69 -3.39
CA LEU A 107 1.92 -13.71 -4.79
C LEU A 107 0.98 -12.52 -5.09
N GLY A 108 0.16 -12.13 -4.12
CA GLY A 108 -0.72 -10.95 -4.20
C GLY A 108 0.05 -9.64 -4.36
N THR A 109 1.18 -9.46 -3.66
CA THR A 109 2.00 -8.25 -3.84
C THR A 109 2.67 -8.22 -5.21
N VAL A 110 3.19 -9.36 -5.68
CA VAL A 110 3.82 -9.45 -7.00
C VAL A 110 2.82 -9.13 -8.10
N THR A 111 1.61 -9.70 -8.03
CA THR A 111 0.55 -9.44 -9.02
C THR A 111 0.06 -8.00 -8.97
N GLY A 112 -0.17 -7.42 -7.78
CA GLY A 112 -0.54 -6.01 -7.63
C GLY A 112 0.53 -5.04 -8.15
N MET A 113 1.82 -5.35 -7.96
CA MET A 113 2.90 -4.54 -8.54
C MET A 113 2.95 -4.63 -10.07
N ILE A 114 2.65 -5.80 -10.66
CA ILE A 114 2.57 -5.95 -12.12
C ILE A 114 1.45 -5.08 -12.69
N GLU A 115 0.28 -5.02 -12.05
CA GLU A 115 -0.83 -4.15 -12.47
C GLU A 115 -0.43 -2.67 -12.43
N VAL A 116 0.28 -2.24 -11.38
CA VAL A 116 0.81 -0.87 -11.27
C VAL A 116 1.77 -0.54 -12.42
N PHE A 117 2.66 -1.47 -12.79
CA PHE A 117 3.55 -1.28 -13.94
C PHE A 117 2.78 -1.18 -15.27
N GLN A 118 1.75 -2.00 -15.47
CA GLN A 118 0.92 -1.94 -16.68
C GLN A 118 0.25 -0.57 -16.85
N VAL A 119 -0.27 0.01 -15.76
CA VAL A 119 -0.86 1.36 -15.80
C VAL A 119 0.14 2.42 -16.27
N ILE A 120 1.42 2.33 -15.88
CA ILE A 120 2.46 3.26 -16.38
C ILE A 120 2.65 3.09 -17.88
N VAL A 121 2.75 1.85 -18.35
CA VAL A 121 2.98 1.52 -19.76
C VAL A 121 1.81 2.01 -20.62
N ASP A 122 0.58 1.81 -20.15
CA ASP A 122 -0.63 2.13 -20.90
C ASP A 122 -0.95 3.63 -20.91
N THR A 123 -0.70 4.33 -19.80
CA THR A 123 -1.00 5.78 -19.70
C THR A 123 0.18 6.67 -20.09
N GLY A 124 1.39 6.12 -20.22
CA GLY A 124 2.62 6.87 -20.48
C GLY A 124 2.98 7.88 -19.39
N SER A 125 2.32 7.83 -18.22
CA SER A 125 2.45 8.80 -17.13
C SER A 125 2.72 8.11 -15.81
N SER A 126 3.77 8.54 -15.10
CA SER A 126 4.15 8.03 -13.79
C SER A 126 3.41 8.73 -12.64
N ASN A 127 2.09 8.99 -12.80
CA ASN A 127 1.32 9.75 -11.82
C ASN A 127 1.47 9.15 -10.40
N ALA A 128 2.26 9.84 -9.56
CA ALA A 128 2.73 9.34 -8.27
C ALA A 128 1.58 8.93 -7.33
N ARG A 129 0.41 9.58 -7.45
CA ARG A 129 -0.76 9.26 -6.63
C ARG A 129 -1.40 7.91 -6.99
N LEU A 130 -1.49 7.61 -8.30
CA LEU A 130 -2.00 6.32 -8.77
C LEU A 130 -1.01 5.19 -8.43
N MET A 131 0.29 5.48 -8.56
CA MET A 131 1.37 4.56 -8.16
C MET A 131 1.28 4.21 -6.67
N ALA A 132 1.26 5.23 -5.80
CA ALA A 132 1.17 5.03 -4.35
C ALA A 132 -0.09 4.26 -3.94
N SER A 133 -1.23 4.55 -4.57
CA SER A 133 -2.47 3.82 -4.30
C SER A 133 -2.39 2.34 -4.72
N GLY A 134 -1.75 2.03 -5.85
CA GLY A 134 -1.64 0.65 -6.34
C GLY A 134 -0.66 -0.19 -5.53
N ILE A 135 0.48 0.39 -5.13
CA ILE A 135 1.45 -0.25 -4.22
C ILE A 135 0.79 -0.53 -2.86
N SER A 136 0.08 0.45 -2.30
CA SER A 136 -0.63 0.26 -1.02
C SER A 136 -1.65 -0.88 -1.12
N LYS A 137 -2.43 -0.96 -2.21
CA LYS A 137 -3.39 -2.06 -2.43
C LYS A 137 -2.70 -3.41 -2.54
N ALA A 138 -1.57 -3.48 -3.24
CA ALA A 138 -0.78 -4.71 -3.39
C ALA A 138 -0.31 -5.30 -2.05
N THR A 139 -0.10 -4.47 -1.02
CA THR A 139 0.38 -4.93 0.30
C THR A 139 -0.68 -5.59 1.19
N ILE A 140 -1.96 -5.36 0.94
CA ILE A 140 -3.01 -5.84 1.84
C ILE A 140 -3.13 -7.38 1.84
N PRO A 141 -3.10 -8.08 0.68
CA PRO A 141 -3.11 -9.54 0.63
C PRO A 141 -1.97 -10.19 1.43
N THR A 142 -0.78 -9.59 1.42
CA THR A 142 0.37 -10.03 2.21
C THR A 142 0.09 -9.92 3.71
N MET A 143 -0.36 -8.74 4.16
CA MET A 143 -0.66 -8.52 5.59
C MET A 143 -1.75 -9.48 6.07
N THR A 144 -2.80 -9.68 5.27
CA THR A 144 -3.86 -10.64 5.57
C THR A 144 -3.32 -12.07 5.63
N GLY A 145 -2.50 -12.48 4.65
CA GLY A 145 -1.94 -13.83 4.61
C GLY A 145 -1.06 -14.16 5.83
N LEU A 146 -0.23 -13.20 6.26
CA LEU A 146 0.56 -13.33 7.48
C LEU A 146 -0.30 -13.38 8.74
N ALA A 147 -1.27 -12.47 8.87
CA ALA A 147 -2.15 -12.43 10.03
C ALA A 147 -2.94 -13.74 10.18
N VAL A 148 -3.49 -14.25 9.08
CA VAL A 148 -4.20 -15.53 9.05
C VAL A 148 -3.26 -16.68 9.41
N SER A 149 -2.07 -16.76 8.82
CA SER A 149 -1.07 -17.77 9.16
C SER A 149 -0.73 -17.78 10.64
N LEU A 150 -0.46 -16.63 11.23
CA LEU A 150 -0.13 -16.49 12.65
C LEU A 150 -1.24 -17.04 13.55
N THR A 151 -2.50 -16.75 13.23
CA THR A 151 -3.64 -17.32 13.97
C THR A 151 -3.77 -18.84 13.78
N GLY A 152 -3.42 -19.34 12.59
CA GLY A 152 -3.34 -20.77 12.31
C GLY A 152 -2.25 -21.47 13.14
N VAL A 153 -1.06 -20.86 13.27
CA VAL A 153 0.03 -21.36 14.11
C VAL A 153 -0.40 -21.47 15.57
N PHE A 154 -1.09 -20.46 16.10
CA PHE A 154 -1.62 -20.54 17.46
C PHE A 154 -2.63 -21.69 17.61
N SER A 155 -3.50 -21.84 16.61
CA SER A 155 -4.55 -22.87 16.61
C SER A 155 -3.99 -24.28 16.54
N ILE A 156 -2.99 -24.54 15.69
CA ILE A 156 -2.37 -25.87 15.60
C ILE A 156 -1.62 -26.23 16.87
N ASN A 157 -0.87 -25.29 17.45
CA ASN A 157 -0.20 -25.49 18.74
C ASN A 157 -1.20 -25.83 19.86
N PHE A 158 -2.35 -25.17 19.89
CA PHE A 158 -3.41 -25.48 20.84
C PHE A 158 -3.97 -26.91 20.64
N LEU A 159 -4.23 -27.30 19.40
CA LEU A 159 -4.75 -28.63 19.05
C LEU A 159 -3.74 -29.75 19.37
N GLU A 160 -2.47 -29.54 19.07
CA GLU A 160 -1.40 -30.51 19.36
C GLU A 160 -1.17 -30.69 20.85
N ARG A 161 -1.13 -29.59 21.62
CA ARG A 161 -1.06 -29.68 23.09
C ARG A 161 -2.23 -30.48 23.66
N ARG A 162 -3.42 -30.35 23.06
CA ARG A 162 -4.60 -31.10 23.47
C ARG A 162 -4.50 -32.58 23.07
N ASN A 163 -3.98 -32.89 21.88
CA ASN A 163 -3.69 -34.26 21.44
C ASN A 163 -2.73 -34.96 22.43
N THR A 164 -1.57 -34.35 22.69
CA THR A 164 -0.55 -34.92 23.59
C THR A 164 -1.12 -35.19 24.98
N ARG A 165 -1.92 -34.26 25.53
CA ARG A 165 -2.61 -34.47 26.81
C ARG A 165 -3.61 -35.62 26.75
N SER A 166 -4.47 -35.67 25.74
CA SER A 166 -5.45 -36.76 25.60
C SER A 166 -4.80 -38.14 25.45
N VAL A 167 -3.67 -38.23 24.76
CA VAL A 167 -2.90 -39.47 24.63
C VAL A 167 -2.20 -39.84 25.94
N ALA A 168 -1.65 -38.86 26.66
CA ALA A 168 -1.04 -39.07 27.96
C ALA A 168 -2.06 -39.54 29.01
N ASP A 169 -3.22 -38.88 29.09
CA ASP A 169 -4.32 -39.23 29.99
C ASP A 169 -4.79 -40.67 29.74
N LEU A 170 -4.97 -41.08 28.48
CA LEU A 170 -5.33 -42.45 28.13
C LEU A 170 -4.23 -43.44 28.53
N SER A 171 -2.98 -43.11 28.26
CA SER A 171 -1.83 -43.95 28.63
C SER A 171 -1.76 -44.19 30.14
N GLU A 172 -2.08 -43.18 30.96
CA GLU A 172 -2.11 -43.28 32.42
C GLU A 172 -3.28 -44.14 32.91
N ASN A 173 -4.47 -43.99 32.33
CA ASN A 173 -5.65 -44.78 32.70
C ASN A 173 -5.53 -46.27 32.33
N LEU A 174 -4.77 -46.59 31.27
CA LEU A 174 -4.48 -47.97 30.85
C LEU A 174 -3.34 -48.57 31.69
N THR A 175 -3.56 -48.73 33.00
CA THR A 175 -2.56 -49.27 33.93
C THR A 175 -2.28 -50.73 33.63
N VAL A 176 -1.00 -51.09 33.52
CA VAL A 176 -0.55 -52.49 33.44
C VAL A 176 0.02 -52.87 34.80
N GLU A 177 -0.45 -53.98 35.38
CA GLU A 177 0.19 -54.54 36.57
C GLU A 177 1.66 -54.84 36.25
N ALA A 178 2.56 -54.22 37.02
CA ALA A 178 4.01 -54.24 36.82
C ALA A 178 4.65 -55.60 37.18
N GLY A 179 4.08 -56.71 36.68
CA GLY A 179 4.50 -58.07 36.97
C GLY A 179 5.59 -58.62 36.04
N LEU A 180 5.82 -58.02 34.87
CA LEU A 180 6.78 -58.53 33.89
C LEU A 180 7.97 -57.58 33.75
N GLY A 181 9.08 -57.94 34.39
CA GLY A 181 10.41 -57.34 34.21
C GLY A 181 11.01 -57.63 32.83
N TYR A 182 10.27 -57.33 31.75
CA TYR A 182 10.80 -57.38 30.40
C TYR A 182 11.48 -56.06 30.06
N GLY A 183 12.81 -56.10 30.07
CA GLY A 183 13.64 -55.06 29.47
C GLY A 183 13.35 -54.94 27.97
N SER A 184 12.36 -54.12 27.61
CA SER A 184 12.15 -53.71 26.23
C SER A 184 13.06 -52.51 25.93
N LYS A 185 14.31 -52.83 25.57
CA LYS A 185 15.13 -51.93 24.75
C LYS A 185 14.50 -51.82 23.37
N ARG A 186 13.47 -51.01 23.24
CA ARG A 186 13.14 -50.26 22.02
C ARG A 186 12.09 -49.21 22.36
N ARG A 187 12.57 -48.00 22.67
CA ARG A 187 11.84 -46.76 22.38
C ARG A 187 11.65 -46.75 20.86
N LEU A 188 10.55 -47.33 20.40
CA LEU A 188 10.00 -47.17 19.05
C LEU A 188 8.84 -46.17 19.05
N THR A 189 8.77 -45.33 20.08
CA THR A 189 7.87 -44.17 20.17
C THR A 189 8.70 -42.88 20.28
N ASP A 190 9.85 -42.88 19.60
CA ASP A 190 10.59 -41.65 19.26
C ASP A 190 10.53 -41.40 17.74
N SER A 191 9.51 -41.96 17.07
CA SER A 191 9.11 -41.50 15.75
C SER A 191 8.19 -40.30 15.94
N ASP A 192 8.78 -39.13 15.73
CA ASP A 192 8.13 -37.86 15.45
C ASP A 192 7.51 -37.15 16.68
N GLN A 193 8.26 -37.17 17.79
CA GLN A 193 8.35 -36.03 18.71
C GLN A 193 9.50 -35.08 18.31
N GLU A 194 9.86 -35.03 17.03
CA GLU A 194 9.82 -33.70 16.41
C GLU A 194 8.39 -33.22 16.61
N ALA A 195 8.19 -32.54 17.75
CA ALA A 195 7.21 -31.49 17.81
C ALA A 195 7.25 -30.88 16.42
N ALA A 196 6.12 -30.90 15.73
CA ALA A 196 5.87 -29.83 14.81
C ALA A 196 5.72 -28.56 15.66
N ASP A 197 6.80 -28.20 16.38
CA ASP A 197 7.26 -26.85 16.49
C ASP A 197 7.12 -26.38 15.06
N VAL A 198 6.04 -25.65 14.82
CA VAL A 198 5.84 -24.98 13.55
C VAL A 198 7.10 -24.17 13.47
N ASN A 199 8.06 -24.67 12.70
CA ASN A 199 9.38 -24.10 12.65
C ASN A 199 9.09 -22.68 12.22
N ILE A 200 9.28 -21.72 13.12
CA ILE A 200 8.93 -20.31 12.87
C ILE A 200 9.99 -19.67 11.99
N THR A 201 11.14 -20.34 11.82
CA THR A 201 12.25 -19.95 10.94
C THR A 201 11.80 -19.61 9.52
N PRO A 202 10.98 -20.43 8.81
CA PRO A 202 10.47 -20.10 7.49
C PRO A 202 9.44 -18.95 7.52
N LEU A 203 8.71 -18.74 8.62
CA LEU A 203 7.81 -17.58 8.76
C LEU A 203 8.61 -16.28 8.91
N LEU A 204 9.71 -16.33 9.67
CA LEU A 204 10.65 -15.25 9.83
C LEU A 204 11.33 -14.92 8.49
N ASP A 205 11.73 -15.92 7.70
CA ASP A 205 12.27 -15.72 6.36
C ASP A 205 11.25 -15.04 5.44
N ILE A 206 9.98 -15.44 5.48
CA ILE A 206 8.91 -14.79 4.73
C ILE A 206 8.72 -13.34 5.20
N VAL A 207 8.69 -13.09 6.51
CA VAL A 207 8.57 -11.72 7.05
C VAL A 207 9.78 -10.86 6.64
N PHE A 208 11.00 -11.41 6.65
CA PHE A 208 12.19 -10.69 6.19
C PHE A 208 12.15 -10.41 4.69
N ILE A 209 11.75 -11.37 3.86
CA ILE A 209 11.55 -11.16 2.41
C ILE A 209 10.51 -10.06 2.18
N LEU A 210 9.44 -10.01 2.97
CA LEU A 210 8.42 -8.98 2.88
C LEU A 210 8.94 -7.61 3.33
N LEU A 211 9.71 -7.54 4.41
CA LEU A 211 10.35 -6.29 4.85
C LEU A 211 11.33 -5.77 3.79
N ILE A 212 12.14 -6.65 3.19
CA ILE A 212 13.03 -6.27 2.08
C ILE A 212 12.22 -5.77 0.90
N PHE A 213 11.18 -6.49 0.49
CA PHE A 213 10.32 -6.07 -0.60
C PHE A 213 9.68 -4.70 -0.31
N PHE A 214 9.23 -4.46 0.92
CA PHE A 214 8.63 -3.20 1.33
C PHE A 214 9.65 -2.07 1.36
N ILE A 215 10.85 -2.30 1.91
CA ILE A 215 11.95 -1.33 1.92
C ILE A 215 12.37 -0.99 0.48
N VAL A 216 12.60 -2.00 -0.35
CA VAL A 216 13.02 -1.83 -1.75
C VAL A 216 11.93 -1.11 -2.56
N THR A 217 10.67 -1.48 -2.38
CA THR A 217 9.55 -0.80 -3.08
C THR A 217 9.38 0.64 -2.58
N ALA A 218 9.60 0.90 -1.29
CA ALA A 218 9.58 2.24 -0.73
C ALA A 218 10.74 3.09 -1.25
N THR A 219 11.93 2.52 -1.50
CA THR A 219 13.05 3.27 -2.11
C THR A 219 12.77 3.64 -3.58
N PHE A 220 12.00 2.84 -4.31
CA PHE A 220 11.57 3.21 -5.67
C PHE A 220 10.54 4.34 -5.71
N LEU A 221 9.84 4.63 -4.60
CA LEU A 221 8.95 5.79 -4.52
C LEU A 221 9.73 7.12 -4.48
N ASP A 222 10.92 7.13 -3.88
CA ASP A 222 11.76 8.34 -3.82
C ASP A 222 12.51 8.60 -5.15
N GLU A 223 12.79 7.57 -5.95
CA GLU A 223 13.47 7.73 -7.25
C GLU A 223 12.56 8.25 -8.37
N ILE A 224 11.23 8.17 -8.22
CA ILE A 224 10.25 8.88 -9.08
C ILE A 224 9.80 10.20 -8.43
N GLY A 225 10.62 10.73 -7.52
CA GLY A 225 10.76 12.17 -7.35
C GLY A 225 11.38 12.79 -8.60
N ILE A 226 10.76 12.60 -9.77
CA ILE A 226 10.94 13.57 -10.85
C ILE A 226 10.55 14.87 -10.18
N GLY A 227 11.48 15.83 -10.16
CA GLY A 227 11.17 17.21 -9.89
C GLY A 227 10.12 17.62 -10.90
N LEU A 228 8.86 17.30 -10.60
CA LEU A 228 7.71 18.02 -11.07
C LEU A 228 7.90 19.38 -10.39
N THR A 229 8.74 20.21 -11.00
CA THR A 229 8.19 21.46 -11.48
C THR A 229 6.91 21.04 -12.17
N SER A 230 5.80 21.04 -11.42
CA SER A 230 4.54 21.45 -11.97
C SER A 230 4.92 22.57 -12.94
N PRO A 231 4.40 22.61 -14.18
CA PRO A 231 4.14 23.91 -14.71
C PRO A 231 3.42 24.57 -13.54
N ASN A 232 4.09 25.53 -12.90
CA ASN A 232 3.39 26.50 -12.10
C ASN A 232 2.17 26.80 -12.96
N PRO A 233 0.91 26.73 -12.48
CA PRO A 233 -0.13 27.38 -13.24
C PRO A 233 0.46 28.76 -13.45
N ASP A 234 0.91 29.06 -14.67
CA ASP A 234 1.73 30.23 -14.90
C ASP A 234 0.92 31.32 -14.23
N PRO A 235 1.48 32.03 -13.21
CA PRO A 235 0.74 33.14 -12.62
C PRO A 235 0.28 33.91 -13.84
N PRO A 236 -1.05 34.08 -14.03
CA PRO A 236 -1.64 34.34 -15.33
C PRO A 236 -0.71 35.25 -16.09
N GLU A 237 -0.23 34.81 -17.26
CA GLU A 237 0.92 35.36 -18.00
C GLU A 237 0.89 36.90 -18.18
N GLU A 238 -0.22 37.53 -17.80
CA GLU A 238 -0.43 38.96 -17.51
C GLU A 238 0.48 39.58 -16.44
N LEU A 239 0.98 38.86 -15.42
CA LEU A 239 1.79 39.48 -14.36
C LEU A 239 3.29 39.64 -14.68
N THR A 240 3.78 39.01 -15.76
CA THR A 240 5.20 39.08 -16.17
C THR A 240 5.43 39.85 -17.47
N ARG A 241 4.36 40.20 -18.20
CA ARG A 241 4.49 41.08 -19.36
C ARG A 241 4.50 42.52 -18.84
N PRO A 242 5.59 43.30 -19.03
CA PRO A 242 5.54 44.72 -18.69
C PRO A 242 4.32 45.33 -19.39
N PRO A 243 3.57 46.22 -18.71
CA PRO A 243 2.37 46.80 -19.30
C PRO A 243 2.74 47.38 -20.67
N PRO A 244 1.87 47.21 -21.68
CA PRO A 244 2.16 47.72 -23.00
C PRO A 244 2.55 49.19 -22.87
N THR A 245 3.72 49.54 -23.36
CA THR A 245 4.31 50.85 -23.11
C THR A 245 4.42 51.60 -24.43
N LEU A 246 3.94 52.84 -24.47
CA LEU A 246 4.14 53.77 -25.59
C LEU A 246 5.29 54.70 -25.22
N VAL A 247 6.39 54.65 -25.96
CA VAL A 247 7.55 55.52 -25.73
C VAL A 247 7.45 56.74 -26.65
N LEU A 248 7.35 57.92 -26.06
CA LEU A 248 7.45 59.21 -26.73
C LEU A 248 8.85 59.78 -26.44
N ALA A 249 9.74 59.78 -27.42
CA ALA A 249 11.09 60.31 -27.26
C ALA A 249 11.22 61.68 -27.96
N VAL A 250 11.49 62.73 -27.20
CA VAL A 250 11.75 64.08 -27.72
C VAL A 250 13.21 64.18 -28.11
N ARG A 251 13.47 64.44 -29.39
CA ARG A 251 14.80 64.57 -29.96
C ARG A 251 15.26 66.03 -29.96
N SER A 252 16.56 66.25 -30.17
CA SER A 252 17.17 67.58 -30.24
C SER A 252 16.76 68.41 -31.45
N ASP A 253 16.20 67.77 -32.48
CA ASP A 253 15.59 68.43 -33.65
C ASP A 253 14.17 68.96 -33.38
N GLY A 254 13.62 68.73 -32.18
CA GLY A 254 12.29 69.19 -31.80
C GLY A 254 11.14 68.30 -32.28
N PHE A 255 11.42 67.16 -32.91
CA PHE A 255 10.42 66.16 -33.28
C PHE A 255 10.27 65.08 -32.20
N VAL A 256 9.11 64.42 -32.19
CA VAL A 256 8.80 63.32 -31.28
C VAL A 256 8.92 62.00 -32.03
N MET A 257 9.72 61.09 -31.51
CA MET A 257 9.80 59.71 -31.98
C MET A 257 8.84 58.85 -31.16
N VAL A 258 7.99 58.07 -31.83
CA VAL A 258 7.04 57.14 -31.21
C VAL A 258 7.56 55.71 -31.40
N ASP A 259 7.73 55.00 -30.29
CA ASP A 259 8.21 53.61 -30.20
C ASP A 259 9.49 53.33 -31.02
N ASP A 260 10.37 54.33 -31.15
CA ASP A 260 11.63 54.27 -31.92
C ASP A 260 11.48 54.03 -33.44
N VAL A 261 10.25 54.10 -33.97
CA VAL A 261 9.96 53.81 -35.40
C VAL A 261 9.44 55.03 -36.17
N ARG A 262 8.60 55.86 -35.54
CA ARG A 262 7.87 56.93 -36.27
C ARG A 262 8.13 58.31 -35.70
N MET A 263 8.62 59.22 -36.55
CA MET A 263 8.70 60.64 -36.22
C MET A 263 7.37 61.35 -36.46
N VAL A 264 6.93 62.13 -35.48
CA VAL A 264 5.69 62.91 -35.52
C VAL A 264 5.93 64.32 -35.00
N ASP A 265 5.07 65.24 -35.45
CA ASP A 265 5.03 66.59 -34.92
C ASP A 265 4.52 66.56 -33.46
N PRO A 266 5.10 67.35 -32.53
CA PRO A 266 4.67 67.43 -31.14
C PRO A 266 3.17 67.69 -30.94
N ARG A 267 2.52 68.42 -31.86
CA ARG A 267 1.08 68.71 -31.81
C ARG A 267 0.20 67.52 -32.17
N SER A 268 0.78 66.50 -32.79
CA SER A 268 0.07 65.28 -33.22
C SER A 268 0.14 64.18 -32.17
N VAL A 269 0.66 64.44 -30.97
CA VAL A 269 0.81 63.45 -29.90
C VAL A 269 -0.53 63.02 -29.31
N THR A 270 -1.46 63.96 -29.09
CA THR A 270 -2.80 63.70 -28.51
C THR A 270 -3.55 62.55 -29.19
N PRO A 271 -3.79 62.55 -30.52
CA PRO A 271 -4.52 61.46 -31.18
C PRO A 271 -3.77 60.12 -31.13
N ILE A 272 -2.44 60.13 -30.97
CA ILE A 272 -1.63 58.90 -30.86
C ILE A 272 -1.81 58.28 -29.47
N VAL A 273 -1.78 59.11 -28.43
CA VAL A 273 -2.00 58.67 -27.04
C VAL A 273 -3.44 58.18 -26.85
N GLU A 274 -4.42 58.86 -27.43
CA GLU A 274 -5.83 58.42 -27.41
C GLU A 274 -6.03 57.08 -28.12
N ALA A 275 -5.46 56.91 -29.31
CA ALA A 275 -5.53 55.65 -30.06
C ALA A 275 -4.88 54.50 -29.28
N PHE A 276 -3.70 54.74 -28.70
CA PHE A 276 -2.99 53.76 -27.89
C PHE A 276 -3.80 53.34 -26.66
N ARG A 277 -4.41 54.30 -25.95
CA ARG A 277 -5.24 54.03 -24.77
C ARG A 277 -6.55 53.33 -25.12
N ALA A 278 -7.15 53.64 -26.28
CA ALA A 278 -8.34 52.95 -26.76
C ALA A 278 -8.07 51.48 -27.10
N GLU A 279 -6.89 51.19 -27.64
CA GLU A 279 -6.45 49.82 -27.94
C GLU A 279 -5.95 49.07 -26.69
N LYS A 280 -5.28 49.77 -25.76
CA LYS A 280 -4.63 49.21 -24.58
C LYS A 280 -4.94 50.05 -23.33
N PRO A 281 -6.06 49.76 -22.62
CA PRO A 281 -6.53 50.57 -21.50
C PRO A 281 -5.57 50.63 -20.30
N GLU A 282 -4.75 49.59 -20.10
CA GLU A 282 -3.76 49.48 -19.01
C GLU A 282 -2.33 49.84 -19.45
N GLY A 283 -2.18 50.43 -20.64
CA GLY A 283 -0.88 50.81 -21.17
C GLY A 283 -0.27 52.03 -20.48
N VAL A 284 1.05 52.04 -20.36
CA VAL A 284 1.81 53.15 -19.75
C VAL A 284 2.42 54.01 -20.86
N VAL A 285 2.34 55.33 -20.75
CA VAL A 285 3.02 56.26 -21.65
C VAL A 285 4.31 56.74 -20.98
N LEU A 286 5.45 56.50 -21.62
CA LEU A 286 6.76 56.99 -21.18
C LEU A 286 7.20 58.16 -22.05
N LEU A 287 7.51 59.29 -21.41
CA LEU A 287 8.11 60.44 -22.07
C LEU A 287 9.61 60.44 -21.78
N ASN A 288 10.41 60.14 -22.81
CA ASN A 288 11.86 60.26 -22.77
C ASN A 288 12.28 61.57 -23.44
N ALA A 289 13.14 62.37 -22.81
CA ALA A 289 13.68 63.57 -23.41
C ALA A 289 15.19 63.45 -23.53
N ALA A 290 15.73 63.67 -24.73
CA ALA A 290 17.17 63.75 -24.93
C ALA A 290 17.76 64.90 -24.08
N PRO A 291 19.03 64.81 -23.62
CA PRO A 291 19.65 65.84 -22.78
C PRO A 291 19.66 67.25 -23.40
N ASP A 292 19.69 67.31 -24.73
CA ASP A 292 19.72 68.51 -25.58
C ASP A 292 18.36 68.80 -26.25
N ALA A 293 17.29 68.10 -25.85
CA ALA A 293 15.95 68.34 -26.38
C ALA A 293 15.43 69.74 -25.97
N PRO A 294 14.75 70.47 -26.88
CA PRO A 294 14.12 71.73 -26.54
C PRO A 294 13.11 71.55 -25.40
N VAL A 295 13.31 72.27 -24.29
CA VAL A 295 12.45 72.17 -23.10
C VAL A 295 11.00 72.51 -23.43
N GLU A 296 10.77 73.50 -24.30
CA GLU A 296 9.44 73.89 -24.78
C GLU A 296 8.72 72.72 -25.46
N THR A 297 9.41 71.97 -26.32
CA THR A 297 8.86 70.79 -26.99
C THR A 297 8.53 69.68 -25.99
N THR A 298 9.41 69.42 -25.02
CA THR A 298 9.17 68.40 -24.00
C THR A 298 7.95 68.72 -23.13
N VAL A 299 7.80 69.98 -22.74
CA VAL A 299 6.63 70.46 -21.98
C VAL A 299 5.36 70.40 -22.83
N LEU A 300 5.45 70.77 -24.12
CA LEU A 300 4.33 70.67 -25.04
C LEU A 300 3.83 69.23 -25.18
N VAL A 301 4.74 68.26 -25.35
CA VAL A 301 4.40 66.84 -25.46
C VAL A 301 3.79 66.30 -24.16
N LEU A 302 4.31 66.73 -23.01
CA LEU A 302 3.76 66.41 -21.70
C LEU A 302 2.31 66.92 -21.55
N ASP A 303 2.05 68.15 -21.99
CA ASP A 303 0.71 68.75 -21.94
C ASP A 303 -0.25 68.05 -22.91
N GLN A 304 0.19 67.73 -24.13
CA GLN A 304 -0.61 66.97 -25.10
C GLN A 304 -0.98 65.57 -24.58
N ALA A 305 -0.05 64.87 -23.92
CA ALA A 305 -0.37 63.58 -23.29
C ALA A 305 -1.40 63.71 -22.16
N ARG A 306 -1.30 64.78 -21.35
CA ARG A 306 -2.28 65.09 -20.29
C ARG A 306 -3.65 65.47 -20.82
N LEU A 307 -3.71 66.20 -21.93
CA LEU A 307 -4.96 66.50 -22.63
C LEU A 307 -5.67 65.22 -23.12
N ALA A 308 -4.91 64.19 -23.52
CA ALA A 308 -5.42 62.85 -23.83
C ALA A 308 -5.82 62.03 -22.57
N GLY A 309 -5.73 62.63 -21.38
CA GLY A 309 -6.14 62.04 -20.10
C GLY A 309 -5.12 61.05 -19.52
N VAL A 310 -3.85 61.12 -19.91
CA VAL A 310 -2.76 60.29 -19.40
C VAL A 310 -1.68 61.17 -18.78
N ASP A 311 -1.21 60.83 -17.57
CA ASP A 311 -0.03 61.49 -16.99
C ASP A 311 1.20 60.62 -17.32
N PRO A 312 2.03 61.00 -18.31
CA PRO A 312 3.13 60.16 -18.74
C PRO A 312 4.24 60.13 -17.68
N ALA A 313 4.84 58.97 -17.48
CA ALA A 313 6.02 58.86 -16.62
C ALA A 313 7.23 59.48 -17.34
N LEU A 314 7.84 60.48 -16.71
CA LEU A 314 8.97 61.21 -17.26
C LEU A 314 10.28 60.48 -16.96
N ALA A 315 10.99 60.03 -17.99
CA ALA A 315 12.33 59.51 -17.90
C ALA A 315 13.30 60.55 -18.46
N ILE A 316 14.04 61.25 -17.59
CA ILE A 316 15.11 62.16 -18.00
C ILE A 316 16.39 61.34 -18.09
N GLN A 317 16.92 61.13 -19.29
CA GLN A 317 18.29 60.64 -19.45
C GLN A 317 19.24 61.73 -18.93
N ARG A 318 19.88 61.47 -17.78
CA ARG A 318 21.03 62.28 -17.36
C ARG A 318 22.17 62.00 -18.34
N GLY A 319 22.56 63.02 -19.11
CA GLY A 319 23.80 62.96 -19.89
C GLY A 319 24.97 62.65 -18.96
N GLN A 320 25.86 61.74 -19.40
CA GLN A 320 27.16 61.54 -18.77
C GLN A 320 28.03 62.79 -18.91
#